data_AF-A0A372NQK7-F1
#
_entry.id   AF-A0A372NQK7-F1
#
_cell.length_a   1.000
_cell.length_b   1.000
_cell.length_c   1.000
_cell.angle_alpha   90.00
_cell.angle_beta   90.00
_cell.angle_gamma   90.00
#
_symmetry.space_group_name_H-M   'P 1'
#
loop_
_entity.id
_entity.type
_entity.pdbx_description
1 polymer ?
#
loop_
_entity_poly.entity_id
_entity_poly.type
_entity_poly.pdbx_seq_one_letter_code
_entity_poly.pdbx_strand_id
1 'polypeptide(L)'
;MISKVIIESGFIKIYDEQGQLTAESRALNKTVAVHGTDFYIVYNPDNNSIESRTASGRLIAEIPKENKIITGIIENTLIVRDGIFIDSYDHNLNKLYTNNSNAAFKKLNGQTFAELRESLSRHLNKINELKKVMISSGQYEYLAELSKVTNQIGQLINDIKD
;
A
#
# COMPACT_ATOMS: atom_id res chain seq x y z
N MET A 1 14.50 0.20 18.49
CA MET A 1 13.96 0.41 17.13
C MET A 1 12.77 -0.52 16.94
N ILE A 2 11.78 -0.12 16.16
CA ILE A 2 10.66 -0.96 15.77
C ILE A 2 11.15 -1.97 14.73
N SER A 3 11.00 -3.27 15.00
CA SER A 3 11.26 -4.31 14.01
C SER A 3 9.99 -4.78 13.31
N LYS A 4 8.86 -4.71 14.01
CA LYS A 4 7.58 -5.22 13.55
C LYS A 4 6.43 -4.53 14.26
N VAL A 5 5.39 -4.22 13.51
CA VAL A 5 4.10 -3.75 14.02
C VAL A 5 3.01 -4.62 13.43
N ILE A 6 2.20 -5.26 14.26
CA ILE A 6 1.10 -6.12 13.82
C ILE A 6 -0.18 -5.84 14.59
N ILE A 7 -1.31 -6.17 13.97
CA ILE A 7 -2.59 -6.23 14.66
C ILE A 7 -2.86 -7.68 15.02
N GLU A 8 -2.99 -7.95 16.32
CA GLU A 8 -3.27 -9.27 16.86
C GLU A 8 -4.24 -9.14 18.03
N SER A 9 -5.30 -9.96 18.03
CA SER A 9 -6.32 -9.99 19.09
C SER A 9 -6.97 -8.61 19.39
N GLY A 10 -7.10 -7.76 18.38
CA GLY A 10 -7.69 -6.41 18.51
C GLY A 10 -6.73 -5.34 19.04
N PHE A 11 -5.45 -5.66 19.19
CA PHE A 11 -4.40 -4.73 19.62
C PHE A 11 -3.37 -4.54 18.52
N ILE A 12 -2.88 -3.31 18.39
CA ILE A 12 -1.64 -3.01 17.67
C ILE A 12 -0.50 -3.33 18.63
N LYS A 13 0.32 -4.31 18.28
CA LYS A 13 1.48 -4.77 19.02
C LYS A 13 2.76 -4.36 18.30
N ILE A 14 3.71 -3.82 19.06
CA ILE A 14 4.96 -3.26 18.56
C ILE A 14 6.11 -4.07 19.14
N TYR A 15 6.98 -4.57 18.28
CA TYR A 15 8.12 -5.41 18.66
C TYR A 15 9.43 -4.72 18.33
N ASP A 16 10.44 -4.93 19.17
CA ASP A 16 11.81 -4.50 18.91
C ASP A 16 12.59 -5.51 18.07
N GLU A 17 13.84 -5.18 17.73
CA GLU A 17 14.73 -6.01 16.92
C GLU A 17 15.07 -7.36 17.56
N GLN A 18 14.90 -7.48 18.87
CA GLN A 18 15.06 -8.73 19.61
C GLN A 18 13.77 -9.57 19.59
N GLY A 19 12.71 -9.08 18.95
CA GLY A 19 11.41 -9.72 18.87
C GLY A 19 10.59 -9.60 20.16
N GLN A 20 10.98 -8.70 21.08
CA GLN A 20 10.25 -8.48 22.33
C GLN A 20 9.13 -7.48 22.12
N LEU A 21 7.98 -7.74 22.76
CA LEU A 21 6.86 -6.81 22.78
C LEU A 21 7.24 -5.58 23.61
N THR A 22 7.25 -4.40 22.99
CA THR A 22 7.64 -3.14 23.64
C THR A 22 6.46 -2.24 23.96
N ALA A 23 5.39 -2.34 23.18
CA ALA A 23 4.16 -1.58 23.41
C ALA A 23 2.95 -2.28 22.78
N GLU A 24 1.78 -2.02 23.37
CA GLU A 24 0.50 -2.43 22.83
C GLU A 24 -0.54 -1.31 22.99
N SER A 25 -1.45 -1.21 22.01
CA SER A 25 -2.56 -0.26 22.06
C SER A 25 -3.78 -0.85 21.37
N ARG A 26 -4.99 -0.39 21.73
CA ARG A 26 -6.21 -0.89 21.07
C ARG A 26 -6.23 -0.47 19.60
N ALA A 27 -6.50 -1.43 18.70
CA ALA A 27 -6.58 -1.14 17.28
C ALA A 27 -7.83 -0.31 16.94
N LEU A 28 -8.99 -0.56 17.56
CA LEU A 28 -10.25 0.16 17.31
C LEU A 28 -10.48 0.40 15.80
N ASN A 29 -10.58 -0.66 15.01
CA ASN A 29 -10.72 -0.64 13.54
C ASN A 29 -9.55 -0.06 12.73
N LYS A 30 -8.50 0.45 13.37
CA LYS A 30 -7.32 0.94 12.66
C LYS A 30 -6.60 -0.21 11.96
N THR A 31 -5.94 0.10 10.85
CA THR A 31 -5.03 -0.81 10.15
C THR A 31 -3.62 -0.23 10.12
N VAL A 32 -2.61 -1.07 10.35
CA VAL A 32 -1.20 -0.66 10.23
C VAL A 32 -0.83 -0.62 8.76
N ALA A 33 -0.36 0.54 8.28
CA ALA A 33 0.02 0.73 6.89
C ALA A 33 1.49 0.36 6.65
N VAL A 34 2.38 0.93 7.45
CA VAL A 34 3.84 0.76 7.36
C VAL A 34 4.47 1.18 8.68
N HIS A 35 5.69 0.74 8.96
CA HIS A 35 6.48 1.25 10.07
C HIS A 35 7.88 1.68 9.61
N GLY A 36 8.39 2.71 10.25
CA GLY A 36 9.79 3.10 10.20
C GLY A 36 10.53 2.55 11.41
N THR A 37 11.67 3.16 11.71
CA THR A 37 12.56 2.75 12.79
C THR A 37 12.04 3.17 14.18
N ASP A 38 11.33 4.29 14.26
CA ASP A 38 10.95 4.96 15.51
C ASP A 38 9.50 5.45 15.53
N PHE A 39 8.80 5.32 14.40
CA PHE A 39 7.38 5.61 14.26
C PHE A 39 6.70 4.60 13.35
N TYR A 40 5.38 4.53 13.41
CA TYR A 40 4.58 3.74 12.50
C TYR A 40 3.34 4.51 12.07
N ILE A 41 2.79 4.10 10.93
CA ILE A 41 1.63 4.74 10.33
C ILE A 41 0.43 3.80 10.38
N VAL A 42 -0.71 4.36 10.77
CA VAL A 42 -1.98 3.66 10.75
C VAL A 42 -3.01 4.41 9.92
N TYR A 43 -3.88 3.67 9.25
CA TYR A 43 -5.12 4.22 8.73
C TYR A 43 -6.17 4.12 9.84
N ASN A 44 -6.79 5.25 10.16
CA ASN A 44 -7.94 5.30 11.05
C ASN A 44 -9.22 5.52 10.21
N PRO A 45 -10.07 4.49 10.05
CA PRO A 45 -11.28 4.62 9.25
C PRO A 45 -12.36 5.47 9.94
N ASP A 46 -12.35 5.56 11.27
CA ASP A 46 -13.42 6.24 12.03
C ASP A 46 -13.44 7.76 11.76
N ASN A 47 -12.28 8.37 11.55
CA ASN A 47 -12.12 9.78 11.19
C ASN A 47 -11.53 9.98 9.77
N ASN A 48 -11.47 8.91 8.97
CA ASN A 48 -10.88 8.89 7.62
C ASN A 48 -9.50 9.55 7.55
N SER A 49 -8.57 9.16 8.43
CA SER A 49 -7.24 9.77 8.55
C SER A 49 -6.09 8.78 8.40
N ILE A 50 -4.92 9.34 8.14
CA ILE A 50 -3.60 8.71 8.27
C ILE A 50 -2.98 9.29 9.53
N GLU A 51 -2.66 8.43 10.50
CA GLU A 51 -2.03 8.84 11.76
C GLU A 51 -0.59 8.35 11.81
N SER A 52 0.32 9.23 12.21
CA SER A 52 1.68 8.88 12.61
C SER A 52 1.75 8.68 14.12
N ARG A 53 2.36 7.58 14.57
CA ARG A 53 2.43 7.19 15.97
C ARG A 53 3.85 6.82 16.38
N THR A 54 4.23 7.17 17.61
CA THR A 54 5.54 6.82 18.20
C THR A 54 5.65 5.31 18.41
N ALA A 55 6.87 4.79 18.61
CA ALA A 55 7.07 3.40 19.03
C ALA A 55 6.33 2.98 20.32
N SER A 56 5.91 3.92 21.16
CA SER A 56 5.08 3.67 22.35
C SER A 56 3.57 3.71 22.08
N GLY A 57 3.15 3.95 20.83
CA GLY A 57 1.75 4.03 20.42
C GLY A 57 1.09 5.40 20.59
N ARG A 58 1.84 6.43 20.99
CA ARG A 58 1.33 7.80 21.15
C ARG A 58 1.11 8.44 19.77
N LEU A 59 -0.03 9.09 19.57
CA LEU A 59 -0.28 9.89 18.38
C LEU A 59 0.73 11.05 18.29
N ILE A 60 1.36 11.20 17.12
CA ILE A 60 2.26 12.30 16.78
C ILE A 60 1.49 13.36 15.99
N ALA A 61 0.91 12.95 14.87
CA ALA A 61 0.19 13.81 13.94
C ALA A 61 -0.81 13.00 13.13
N GLU A 62 -1.78 13.68 12.50
CA GLU A 62 -2.73 13.07 11.57
C GLU A 62 -2.98 13.97 10.35
N ILE A 63 -3.29 13.35 9.21
CA ILE A 63 -3.72 14.03 7.99
C ILE A 63 -4.94 13.31 7.38
N PRO A 64 -5.78 13.99 6.57
CA PRO A 64 -6.90 13.35 5.89
C PRO A 64 -6.44 12.25 4.93
N LYS A 65 -7.12 11.09 4.95
CA LYS A 65 -6.79 9.96 4.09
C LYS A 65 -7.26 10.18 2.65
N GLU A 66 -8.52 10.56 2.43
CA GLU A 66 -9.12 10.81 1.10
C GLU A 66 -8.57 9.93 -0.05
N ASN A 67 -7.66 10.47 -0.90
CA ASN A 67 -7.05 9.81 -2.05
C ASN A 67 -5.60 9.34 -1.81
N LYS A 68 -5.12 9.44 -0.58
CA LYS A 68 -3.76 9.14 -0.17
C LYS A 68 -3.58 7.63 0.06
N ILE A 69 -2.65 7.06 -0.68
CA ILE A 69 -2.21 5.68 -0.56
C ILE A 69 -0.76 5.72 -0.10
N ILE A 70 -0.49 5.21 1.11
CA ILE A 70 0.87 5.05 1.61
C ILE A 70 1.55 3.94 0.80
N THR A 71 2.68 4.26 0.19
CA THR A 71 3.46 3.29 -0.60
C THR A 71 4.61 2.68 0.19
N GLY A 72 5.11 3.38 1.22
CA GLY A 72 6.17 2.88 2.10
C GLY A 72 6.86 3.99 2.89
N ILE A 73 7.93 3.61 3.59
CA ILE A 73 8.86 4.53 4.26
C ILE A 73 10.26 4.31 3.68
N ILE A 74 10.96 5.39 3.36
CA ILE A 74 12.36 5.40 2.92
C ILE A 74 13.10 6.37 3.81
N GLU A 75 14.13 5.92 4.53
CA GLU A 75 14.96 6.79 5.39
C GLU A 75 14.11 7.72 6.31
N ASN A 76 13.14 7.14 7.03
CA ASN A 76 12.18 7.87 7.89
C ASN A 76 11.27 8.88 7.19
N THR A 77 11.25 8.88 5.86
CA THR A 77 10.33 9.66 5.04
C THR A 77 9.17 8.79 4.57
N LEU A 78 7.94 9.22 4.88
CA LEU A 78 6.72 8.57 4.42
C LEU A 78 6.45 8.94 2.96
N ILE A 79 6.30 7.94 2.10
CA ILE A 79 5.96 8.14 0.69
C ILE A 79 4.46 7.86 0.50
N VAL A 80 3.78 8.84 -0.06
CA VAL A 80 2.33 8.84 -0.24
C VAL A 80 1.99 9.17 -1.69
N ARG A 81 1.24 8.29 -2.34
CA ARG A 81 0.57 8.62 -3.59
C ARG A 81 -0.71 9.38 -3.27
N ASP A 82 -0.84 10.61 -3.76
CA ASP A 82 -2.05 11.43 -3.65
C ASP A 82 -2.66 11.66 -5.03
N GLY A 83 -3.58 10.78 -5.43
CA GLY A 83 -4.12 10.75 -6.78
C GLY A 83 -3.04 10.44 -7.82
N ILE A 84 -2.64 11.46 -8.58
CA ILE A 84 -1.49 11.36 -9.51
C ILE A 84 -0.18 11.69 -8.82
N PHE A 85 -0.14 12.54 -7.79
CA PHE A 85 1.11 13.02 -7.20
C PHE A 85 1.80 11.95 -6.34
N ILE A 86 3.13 12.03 -6.24
CA ILE A 86 3.88 11.32 -5.19
C ILE A 86 4.40 12.40 -4.24
N ASP A 87 3.80 12.45 -3.06
CA ASP A 87 4.21 13.32 -1.98
C ASP A 87 5.11 12.56 -1.01
N SER A 88 6.02 13.29 -0.38
CA SER A 88 6.77 12.80 0.75
C SER A 88 6.47 13.62 2.00
N TYR A 89 6.42 12.94 3.14
CA TYR A 89 6.12 13.51 4.44
C TYR A 89 7.17 13.08 5.46
N ASP A 90 7.46 13.94 6.44
CA ASP A 90 8.21 13.52 7.62
C ASP A 90 7.33 12.70 8.59
N HIS A 91 7.89 12.25 9.71
CA HIS A 91 7.16 11.52 10.74
C HIS A 91 6.12 12.36 11.49
N ASN A 92 6.16 13.70 11.38
CA ASN A 92 5.13 14.61 11.89
C ASN A 92 4.05 14.90 10.84
N LEU A 93 4.10 14.20 9.70
CA LEU A 93 3.21 14.40 8.56
C LEU A 93 3.28 15.83 7.97
N ASN A 94 4.41 16.51 8.13
CA ASN A 94 4.71 17.72 7.36
C ASN A 94 5.13 17.31 5.96
N LYS A 95 4.50 17.91 4.95
CA LYS A 95 4.86 17.68 3.55
C LYS A 95 6.26 18.23 3.29
N LEU A 96 7.17 17.37 2.85
CA LEU A 96 8.55 17.72 2.52
C LEU A 96 8.70 18.08 1.04
N TYR A 97 8.07 17.28 0.18
CA TYR A 97 8.20 17.43 -1.27
C TYR A 97 6.95 16.88 -1.98
N THR A 98 6.62 17.50 -3.11
CA THR A 98 5.62 16.98 -4.06
C THR A 98 6.31 16.72 -5.38
N ASN A 99 6.33 15.47 -5.82
CA ASN A 99 6.63 15.14 -7.20
C ASN A 99 5.36 15.16 -8.03
N ASN A 100 5.29 16.08 -8.99
CA ASN A 100 4.24 16.05 -9.99
C ASN A 100 4.50 14.90 -10.96
N SER A 101 3.76 13.82 -10.79
CA SER A 101 3.83 12.67 -11.68
C SER A 101 3.51 13.02 -13.12
N ASN A 102 2.88 14.14 -13.48
CA ASN A 102 2.77 14.54 -14.89
C ASN A 102 4.14 14.84 -15.52
N ALA A 103 5.12 15.34 -14.75
CA ALA A 103 6.49 15.51 -15.22
C ALA A 103 7.25 14.17 -15.30
N ALA A 104 6.89 13.19 -14.47
CA ALA A 104 7.40 11.81 -14.55
C ALA A 104 6.72 10.99 -15.67
N PHE A 105 5.42 11.20 -15.91
CA PHE A 105 4.64 10.63 -17.01
C PHE A 105 5.15 11.14 -18.35
N LYS A 106 5.53 12.42 -18.46
CA LYS A 106 6.24 12.95 -19.63
C LYS A 106 7.64 12.35 -19.85
N LYS A 107 8.19 11.65 -18.84
CA LYS A 107 9.46 10.91 -18.92
C LYS A 107 9.26 9.40 -19.11
N LEU A 108 8.04 8.89 -19.03
CA LEU A 108 7.73 7.53 -19.46
C LEU A 108 7.94 7.48 -20.97
N ASN A 109 8.97 6.75 -21.38
CA ASN A 109 9.27 6.54 -22.79
C ASN A 109 8.58 5.25 -23.25
N GLY A 110 8.62 4.98 -24.56
CA GLY A 110 8.02 3.76 -25.11
C GLY A 110 8.52 2.47 -24.44
N GLN A 111 9.75 2.48 -23.88
CA GLN A 111 10.29 1.35 -23.14
C GLN A 111 9.56 1.13 -21.80
N THR A 112 9.24 2.18 -21.04
CA THR A 112 8.50 2.02 -19.78
C THR A 112 7.07 1.53 -20.00
N PHE A 113 6.41 1.97 -21.07
CA PHE A 113 5.10 1.44 -21.46
C PHE A 113 5.17 -0.02 -21.91
N ALA A 114 6.24 -0.41 -22.63
CA ALA A 114 6.49 -1.80 -22.99
C ALA A 114 6.71 -2.70 -21.75
N GLU A 115 7.52 -2.25 -20.80
CA GLU A 115 7.77 -2.98 -19.54
C GLU A 115 6.50 -3.13 -18.69
N LEU A 116 5.67 -2.08 -18.63
CA LEU A 116 4.37 -2.12 -17.96
C LEU A 116 3.42 -3.12 -18.64
N ARG A 117 3.33 -3.08 -19.98
CA ARG A 117 2.52 -4.01 -20.77
C ARG A 117 2.96 -5.46 -20.56
N GLU A 118 4.27 -5.71 -20.52
CA GLU A 118 4.84 -7.03 -20.25
C GLU A 118 4.51 -7.50 -18.82
N SER A 119 4.67 -6.62 -17.83
CA SER A 119 4.34 -6.92 -16.43
C SER A 119 2.86 -7.28 -16.26
N LEU A 120 1.95 -6.50 -16.83
CA LEU A 120 0.51 -6.78 -16.80
C LEU A 120 0.18 -8.11 -17.50
N SER A 121 0.83 -8.39 -18.63
CA SER A 121 0.66 -9.67 -19.36
C SER A 121 1.09 -10.88 -18.51
N ARG A 122 2.18 -10.77 -17.76
CA ARG A 122 2.63 -11.83 -16.83
C ARG A 122 1.62 -12.06 -15.70
N HIS A 123 1.06 -11.00 -15.12
CA HIS A 123 0.04 -11.12 -14.09
C HIS A 123 -1.26 -11.74 -14.63
N LEU A 124 -1.68 -11.35 -15.84
CA LEU A 124 -2.83 -11.94 -16.52
C LEU A 124 -2.67 -13.45 -16.71
N ASN A 125 -1.49 -13.89 -17.16
CA ASN A 125 -1.17 -15.31 -17.31
C ASN A 125 -1.26 -16.04 -15.97
N LYS A 126 -0.71 -15.47 -14.90
CA LYS A 126 -0.73 -16.10 -13.57
C LYS A 126 -2.15 -16.22 -13.00
N ILE A 127 -2.99 -15.21 -13.22
CA ILE A 127 -4.42 -15.26 -12.87
C ILE A 127 -5.15 -16.34 -13.67
N ASN A 128 -4.87 -16.46 -14.97
CA ASN A 128 -5.45 -17.51 -15.80
C ASN A 128 -5.04 -18.92 -15.36
N GLU A 129 -3.78 -19.13 -14.97
CA GLU A 129 -3.34 -20.39 -14.37
C GLU A 129 -4.05 -20.67 -13.04
N LEU A 130 -4.20 -19.65 -12.18
CA LEU A 130 -4.96 -19.80 -10.94
C LEU A 130 -6.41 -20.22 -11.22
N LYS A 131 -7.08 -19.62 -12.21
CA LYS A 131 -8.44 -20.00 -12.61
C LYS A 131 -8.51 -21.46 -13.05
N LYS A 132 -7.54 -21.96 -13.81
CA LYS A 132 -7.47 -23.38 -14.22
C LYS A 132 -7.37 -24.30 -13.00
N VAL A 133 -6.50 -23.96 -12.05
CA VAL A 133 -6.35 -24.72 -10.80
C VAL A 133 -7.66 -24.73 -10.02
N MET A 134 -8.33 -23.58 -9.87
CA MET A 134 -9.59 -23.46 -9.13
C MET A 134 -10.73 -24.26 -9.76
N ILE A 135 -10.80 -24.31 -11.10
CA ILE A 135 -11.75 -25.18 -11.81
C ILE A 135 -11.46 -26.64 -11.48
N SER A 136 -10.18 -27.05 -11.52
CA SER A 136 -9.78 -28.43 -11.23
C SER A 136 -9.98 -28.84 -9.76
N SER A 137 -9.94 -27.90 -8.82
CA SER A 137 -10.13 -28.12 -7.39
C SER A 137 -11.57 -27.90 -6.91
N GLY A 138 -12.50 -27.55 -7.80
CA GLY A 138 -13.91 -27.33 -7.47
C GLY A 138 -14.21 -26.02 -6.73
N GLN A 139 -13.28 -25.06 -6.73
CA GLN A 139 -13.40 -23.77 -6.03
C GLN A 139 -14.05 -22.70 -6.92
N TYR A 140 -15.34 -22.87 -7.22
CA TYR A 140 -16.06 -22.02 -8.18
C TYR A 140 -16.44 -20.63 -7.65
N GLU A 141 -16.50 -20.45 -6.33
CA GLU A 141 -17.04 -19.25 -5.68
C GLU A 141 -16.29 -17.95 -6.04
N TYR A 142 -15.00 -18.04 -6.39
CA TYR A 142 -14.17 -16.87 -6.74
C TYR A 142 -13.98 -16.67 -8.25
N LEU A 143 -14.47 -17.58 -9.11
CA LEU A 143 -14.20 -17.53 -10.55
C LEU A 143 -14.83 -16.33 -11.25
N ALA A 144 -16.01 -15.90 -10.79
CA ALA A 144 -16.69 -14.74 -11.34
C ALA A 144 -15.89 -13.45 -11.08
N GLU A 145 -15.39 -13.30 -9.86
CA GLU A 145 -14.58 -12.14 -9.45
C GLU A 145 -13.23 -12.14 -10.18
N LEU A 146 -12.55 -13.29 -10.24
CA LEU A 146 -11.32 -13.45 -11.01
C LEU A 146 -11.52 -13.12 -12.50
N SER A 147 -12.67 -13.49 -13.09
CA SER A 147 -12.96 -13.18 -14.49
C SER A 147 -13.17 -11.69 -14.73
N LYS A 148 -13.77 -10.94 -13.78
CA LYS A 148 -13.83 -9.47 -13.85
C LYS A 148 -12.43 -8.87 -13.83
N VAL A 149 -11.57 -9.33 -12.92
CA VAL A 149 -10.18 -8.86 -12.83
C VAL A 149 -9.39 -9.18 -14.10
N THR A 150 -9.53 -10.40 -14.64
CA THR A 150 -8.91 -10.79 -15.93
C THR A 150 -9.31 -9.83 -17.05
N ASN A 151 -10.60 -9.51 -17.16
CA ASN A 151 -11.11 -8.61 -18.21
C ASN A 151 -10.60 -7.18 -18.03
N GLN A 152 -10.56 -6.68 -16.80
CA GLN A 152 -10.02 -5.34 -16.50
C GLN A 152 -8.54 -5.23 -16.84
N ILE A 153 -7.73 -6.24 -16.49
CA ILE A 153 -6.30 -6.27 -16.84
C ILE A 153 -6.12 -6.35 -18.36
N GLY A 154 -6.91 -7.18 -19.06
CA GLY A 154 -6.88 -7.27 -20.52
C GLY A 154 -7.20 -5.93 -21.19
N GLN A 155 -8.20 -5.21 -20.67
CA GLN A 155 -8.54 -3.88 -21.16
C GLN A 155 -7.40 -2.87 -20.91
N LEU A 156 -6.80 -2.87 -19.71
CA LEU A 156 -5.67 -1.99 -19.39
C LEU A 156 -4.46 -2.22 -20.30
N ILE A 157 -4.18 -3.48 -20.65
CA ILE A 157 -3.10 -3.83 -21.60
C ILE A 157 -3.38 -3.20 -22.98
N ASN A 158 -4.63 -3.24 -23.45
CA ASN A 158 -5.04 -2.67 -24.74
C ASN A 158 -5.04 -1.12 -24.72
N ASP A 159 -5.34 -0.52 -23.57
CA ASP A 159 -5.42 0.93 -23.41
C ASP A 159 -4.04 1.59 -23.30
N ILE A 160 -3.00 0.85 -22.91
CA ILE A 160 -1.60 1.29 -23.03
C ILE A 160 -1.26 1.28 -24.53
N LYS A 161 -1.43 2.42 -25.22
CA LYS A 161 -0.98 2.63 -26.61
C LYS A 161 0.49 3.05 -26.67
N ASP A 162 1.13 2.72 -27.79
CA ASP A 162 2.51 3.10 -28.12
C ASP A 162 2.69 4.63 -28.23
#